data_AF-A0A7W3AA83-F1
#
_entry.id   AF-A0A7W3AA83-F1
#
_cell.length_a   1.000
_cell.length_b   1.000
_cell.length_c   1.000
_cell.angle_alpha   90.00
_cell.angle_beta   90.00
_cell.angle_gamma   90.00
#
_symmetry.space_group_name_H-M   'P 1'
#
loop_
_entity.id
_entity.type
_entity.pdbx_description
1 polymer ?
#
loop_
_entity_poly.entity_id
_entity_poly.type
_entity_poly.pdbx_seq_one_letter_code
_entity_poly.pdbx_strand_id
1 'polypeptide(L)'
;MDFSKTTVVKPGLIGDNNAYWAMHFCSIIETLYDNNRMKVRFNSPLMGKHTPTMRNLVSLAGEGYFSLIKDQFRNFGLQNLLCHYLMSYEGREVLNTILINLSDYRNVDILANMSQFGVFISCRDFRSGTNFAVEHNPYLLGHENVFYNSVYNSLKFADLCILFRMRTNPNQESATLFGILGEVEGNNGQDLKRPAFWGRKGLYLSFGIGVNPKPKGEKRSNQFQLNDCTCQWVNAADGYKFVAIFESEHHLVTDYLDAIGTIEHLNKFGPNHPFLTHYPARHILNIVRDGWDKSVDILITELRRYLAPNELASLGTNPVIPFIPSFKH
;
A
#
# COMPACT_ATOMS: atom_id res chain seq x y z
N MET A 1 2.36 26.64 12.12
CA MET A 1 1.93 25.78 11.01
C MET A 1 0.67 26.35 10.39
N ASP A 2 0.58 26.44 9.07
CA ASP A 2 -0.64 26.86 8.35
C ASP A 2 -1.41 25.62 7.89
N PHE A 3 -2.51 25.31 8.59
CA PHE A 3 -3.36 24.15 8.31
C PHE A 3 -4.24 24.32 7.07
N SER A 4 -4.27 25.51 6.44
CA SER A 4 -5.10 25.78 5.27
C SER A 4 -4.36 25.58 3.93
N LYS A 5 -3.04 25.38 3.98
CA LYS A 5 -2.20 25.30 2.78
C LYS A 5 -2.26 23.92 2.11
N THR A 6 -2.55 23.92 0.81
CA THR A 6 -2.30 22.76 -0.05
C THR A 6 -0.84 22.78 -0.54
N THR A 7 -0.14 21.68 -0.37
CA THR A 7 1.22 21.47 -0.89
C THR A 7 1.17 20.50 -2.07
N VAL A 8 1.92 20.81 -3.12
CA VAL A 8 2.09 19.91 -4.27
C VAL A 8 3.40 19.15 -4.11
N VAL A 9 3.31 17.82 -4.08
CA VAL A 9 4.45 16.91 -4.13
C VAL A 9 4.61 16.46 -5.58
N LYS A 10 5.74 16.82 -6.18
CA LYS A 10 6.04 16.44 -7.55
C LYS A 10 6.38 14.95 -7.63
N PRO A 11 6.07 14.30 -8.75
CA PRO A 11 6.39 12.89 -8.95
C PRO A 11 7.89 12.67 -8.85
N GLY A 12 8.30 11.65 -8.09
CA GLY A 12 9.69 11.20 -8.06
C GLY A 12 10.13 10.66 -9.42
N LEU A 13 11.42 10.76 -9.72
CA LEU A 13 11.99 10.11 -10.91
C LEU A 13 12.04 8.60 -10.70
N ILE A 14 11.64 7.83 -11.72
CA ILE A 14 11.82 6.37 -11.73
C ILE A 14 13.31 6.08 -11.74
N GLY A 15 13.82 5.51 -10.64
CA GLY A 15 15.23 5.21 -10.46
C GLY A 15 15.63 3.91 -11.16
N ASP A 16 14.94 2.82 -10.82
CA ASP A 16 15.11 1.50 -11.43
C ASP A 16 13.77 1.04 -12.02
N ASN A 17 13.72 0.91 -13.34
CA ASN A 17 12.50 0.51 -14.05
C ASN A 17 12.04 -0.91 -13.67
N ASN A 18 12.95 -1.85 -13.39
CA ASN A 18 12.58 -3.19 -12.94
C ASN A 18 12.00 -3.15 -11.53
N ALA A 19 12.61 -2.39 -10.61
CA ALA A 19 12.07 -2.22 -9.26
C ALA A 19 10.68 -1.56 -9.29
N TYR A 20 10.53 -0.52 -10.11
CA TYR A 20 9.29 0.21 -10.31
C TYR A 20 8.16 -0.68 -10.86
N TRP A 21 8.43 -1.52 -11.85
CA TRP A 21 7.40 -2.45 -12.32
C TRP A 21 7.18 -3.65 -11.38
N ALA A 22 8.22 -4.08 -10.67
CA ALA A 22 8.11 -5.15 -9.67
C ALA A 22 7.12 -4.77 -8.56
N MET A 23 7.13 -3.55 -8.03
CA MET A 23 6.17 -3.14 -7.00
C MET A 23 4.71 -3.20 -7.50
N HIS A 24 4.46 -2.85 -8.77
CA HIS A 24 3.13 -2.89 -9.36
C HIS A 24 2.62 -4.33 -9.50
N PHE A 25 3.40 -5.21 -10.12
CA PHE A 25 2.99 -6.61 -10.28
C PHE A 25 2.96 -7.38 -8.95
N CYS A 26 3.94 -7.13 -8.07
CA CYS A 26 4.00 -7.74 -6.75
C CYS A 26 2.78 -7.38 -5.91
N SER A 27 2.40 -6.11 -5.84
CA SER A 27 1.24 -5.67 -5.05
C SER A 27 -0.08 -6.28 -5.53
N ILE A 28 -0.27 -6.47 -6.84
CA ILE A 28 -1.44 -7.17 -7.39
C ILE A 28 -1.48 -8.61 -6.89
N ILE A 29 -0.36 -9.33 -7.01
CA ILE A 29 -0.28 -10.75 -6.65
C ILE A 29 -0.40 -10.94 -5.12
N GLU A 30 0.24 -10.09 -4.32
CA GLU A 30 0.10 -10.06 -2.86
C GLU A 30 -1.35 -9.80 -2.44
N THR A 31 -2.07 -8.96 -3.17
CA THR A 31 -3.50 -8.68 -2.88
C THR A 31 -4.35 -9.92 -3.12
N LEU A 32 -4.14 -10.64 -4.22
CA LEU A 32 -4.80 -11.92 -4.46
C LEU A 32 -4.43 -12.97 -3.41
N TYR A 33 -3.21 -12.88 -2.85
CA TYR A 33 -2.69 -13.84 -1.90
C TYR A 33 -3.18 -13.63 -0.47
N ASP A 34 -3.21 -12.38 -0.02
CA ASP A 34 -3.27 -12.07 1.40
C ASP A 34 -4.55 -11.35 1.84
N ASN A 35 -5.27 -10.68 0.93
CA ASN A 35 -6.48 -9.96 1.28
C ASN A 35 -7.69 -10.92 1.41
N ASN A 36 -8.33 -10.94 2.58
CA ASN A 36 -9.47 -11.81 2.91
C ASN A 36 -10.82 -11.32 2.36
N ARG A 37 -10.89 -10.11 1.79
CA ARG A 37 -12.10 -9.46 1.28
C ARG A 37 -12.24 -9.52 -0.24
N MET A 38 -11.18 -9.86 -0.96
CA MET A 38 -11.21 -10.12 -2.39
C MET A 38 -12.22 -11.24 -2.72
N LYS A 39 -13.11 -11.03 -3.69
CA LYS A 39 -14.10 -12.05 -4.07
C LYS A 39 -13.45 -13.31 -4.63
N VAL A 40 -12.35 -13.13 -5.37
CA VAL A 40 -11.51 -14.20 -5.91
C VAL A 40 -10.09 -13.99 -5.39
N ARG A 41 -9.53 -15.03 -4.75
CA ARG A 41 -8.25 -14.97 -4.03
C ARG A 41 -7.73 -16.36 -3.70
N PHE A 42 -6.42 -16.47 -3.44
CA PHE A 42 -5.76 -17.74 -3.15
C PHE A 42 -6.15 -18.34 -1.80
N ASN A 43 -6.49 -17.52 -0.81
CA ASN A 43 -6.86 -17.99 0.53
C ASN A 43 -8.38 -18.21 0.71
N SER A 44 -9.12 -18.38 -0.39
CA SER A 44 -10.57 -18.59 -0.35
C SER A 44 -10.94 -20.08 -0.46
N PRO A 45 -12.18 -20.46 -0.04
CA PRO A 45 -12.70 -21.81 -0.26
C PRO A 45 -12.68 -22.26 -1.73
N LEU A 46 -12.67 -21.32 -2.68
CA LEU A 46 -12.55 -21.59 -4.12
C LEU A 46 -11.34 -22.48 -4.44
N MET A 47 -10.21 -22.23 -3.78
CA MET A 47 -8.98 -22.97 -4.04
C MET A 47 -9.02 -24.40 -3.49
N GLY A 48 -9.88 -24.70 -2.51
CA GLY A 48 -10.01 -26.03 -1.92
C GLY A 48 -8.66 -26.64 -1.53
N LYS A 49 -8.29 -27.75 -2.19
CA LYS A 49 -7.00 -28.46 -2.00
C LYS A 49 -5.96 -28.16 -3.09
N HIS A 50 -6.27 -27.28 -4.04
CA HIS A 50 -5.37 -26.97 -5.14
C HIS A 50 -4.20 -26.11 -4.65
N THR A 51 -3.01 -26.39 -5.18
CA THR A 51 -1.82 -25.53 -4.98
C THR A 51 -2.14 -24.10 -5.43
N PRO A 52 -1.77 -23.07 -4.65
CA PRO A 52 -2.04 -21.68 -5.00
C PRO A 52 -1.12 -21.21 -6.14
N THR A 53 -1.51 -21.50 -7.38
CA THR A 53 -0.84 -21.05 -8.61
C THR A 53 -1.80 -20.16 -9.41
N MET A 54 -1.26 -19.21 -10.20
CA MET A 54 -2.09 -18.34 -11.04
C MET A 54 -2.98 -19.17 -11.98
N ARG A 55 -2.44 -20.26 -12.56
CA ARG A 55 -3.23 -21.20 -13.37
C ARG A 55 -4.43 -21.77 -12.63
N ASN A 56 -4.24 -22.28 -11.41
CA ASN A 56 -5.34 -22.87 -10.64
C ASN A 56 -6.39 -21.83 -10.28
N LEU A 57 -5.98 -20.64 -9.85
CA LEU A 57 -6.92 -19.56 -9.52
C LEU A 57 -7.78 -19.18 -10.73
N VAL A 58 -7.16 -18.97 -11.90
CA VAL A 58 -7.86 -18.61 -13.14
C VAL A 58 -8.80 -19.73 -13.58
N SER A 59 -8.32 -20.98 -13.57
CA SER A 59 -9.13 -22.13 -13.98
C SER A 59 -10.35 -22.35 -13.09
N LEU A 60 -10.22 -22.09 -11.77
CA LEU A 60 -11.31 -22.28 -10.81
C LEU A 60 -12.27 -21.09 -10.78
N ALA A 61 -11.77 -19.87 -10.94
CA ALA A 61 -12.59 -18.67 -10.91
C ALA A 61 -13.49 -18.52 -12.16
N GLY A 62 -13.09 -19.14 -13.28
CA GLY A 62 -13.86 -19.14 -14.52
C GLY A 62 -13.70 -17.86 -15.35
N GLU A 63 -14.22 -17.88 -16.57
CA GLU A 63 -14.12 -16.74 -17.48
C GLU A 63 -14.82 -15.48 -16.91
N GLY A 64 -14.22 -14.31 -17.13
CA GLY A 64 -14.81 -13.02 -16.76
C GLY A 64 -14.71 -12.64 -15.26
N TYR A 65 -14.18 -13.51 -14.40
CA TYR A 65 -14.07 -13.23 -12.95
C TYR A 65 -13.32 -11.93 -12.64
N PHE A 66 -12.37 -11.54 -13.48
CA PHE A 66 -11.51 -10.39 -13.24
C PHE A 66 -12.31 -9.07 -13.18
N SER A 67 -13.40 -8.98 -13.95
CA SER A 67 -14.33 -7.84 -13.89
C SER A 67 -14.96 -7.65 -12.50
N LEU A 68 -15.10 -8.72 -11.72
CA LEU A 68 -15.70 -8.70 -10.38
C LEU A 68 -14.76 -8.15 -9.31
N ILE A 69 -13.44 -8.19 -9.57
CA ILE A 69 -12.39 -7.85 -8.61
C ILE A 69 -11.55 -6.62 -9.03
N LYS A 70 -11.78 -6.07 -10.23
CA LYS A 70 -11.01 -4.93 -10.75
C LYS A 70 -11.05 -3.71 -9.83
N ASP A 71 -12.23 -3.35 -9.33
CA ASP A 71 -12.37 -2.24 -8.38
C ASP A 71 -11.83 -2.58 -6.97
N GLN A 72 -11.71 -3.87 -6.65
CA GLN A 72 -11.08 -4.30 -5.40
C GLN A 72 -9.56 -4.13 -5.47
N PHE A 73 -8.93 -4.33 -6.64
CA PHE A 73 -7.51 -4.01 -6.82
C PHE A 73 -7.24 -2.51 -6.67
N ARG A 74 -8.11 -1.66 -7.23
CA ARG A 74 -7.99 -0.21 -7.06
C ARG A 74 -7.97 0.24 -5.61
N ASN A 75 -8.69 -0.48 -4.73
CA ASN A 75 -8.76 -0.13 -3.31
C ASN A 75 -7.77 -0.91 -2.45
N PHE A 76 -7.93 -2.23 -2.36
CA PHE A 76 -7.10 -3.08 -1.51
C PHE A 76 -5.69 -3.24 -2.08
N GLY A 77 -5.58 -3.32 -3.40
CA GLY A 77 -4.29 -3.45 -4.05
C GLY A 77 -3.43 -2.19 -3.96
N LEU A 78 -4.05 -1.02 -3.86
CA LEU A 78 -3.34 0.23 -3.57
C LEU A 78 -2.63 0.17 -2.20
N GLN A 79 -3.18 -0.53 -1.20
CA GLN A 79 -2.53 -0.66 0.12
C GLN A 79 -1.18 -1.39 0.01
N ASN A 80 -1.15 -2.52 -0.70
CA ASN A 80 0.10 -3.24 -0.98
C ASN A 80 1.05 -2.41 -1.84
N LEU A 81 0.52 -1.70 -2.86
CA LEU A 81 1.35 -0.83 -3.70
C LEU A 81 2.04 0.25 -2.88
N LEU A 82 1.30 0.91 -1.99
CA LEU A 82 1.83 1.97 -1.13
C LEU A 82 2.88 1.46 -0.15
N CYS A 83 2.78 0.22 0.33
CA CYS A 83 3.83 -0.37 1.16
C CYS A 83 5.18 -0.38 0.43
N HIS A 84 5.21 -0.83 -0.82
CA HIS A 84 6.44 -0.84 -1.62
C HIS A 84 6.85 0.56 -2.08
N TYR A 85 5.89 1.35 -2.57
CA TYR A 85 6.14 2.68 -3.13
C TYR A 85 6.72 3.64 -2.10
N LEU A 86 6.14 3.73 -0.89
CA LEU A 86 6.64 4.65 0.15
C LEU A 86 8.03 4.26 0.67
N MET A 87 8.42 2.99 0.51
CA MET A 87 9.78 2.53 0.81
C MET A 87 10.75 2.74 -0.37
N SER A 88 10.27 3.03 -1.58
CA SER A 88 11.12 3.15 -2.77
C SER A 88 11.72 4.56 -2.91
N TYR A 89 12.62 4.71 -3.88
CA TYR A 89 13.17 6.02 -4.25
C TYR A 89 12.08 6.98 -4.76
N GLU A 90 11.14 6.47 -5.55
CA GLU A 90 10.06 7.21 -6.19
C GLU A 90 9.03 7.75 -5.19
N GLY A 91 8.78 7.02 -4.09
CA GLY A 91 7.83 7.44 -3.05
C GLY A 91 8.44 8.26 -1.92
N ARG A 92 9.76 8.46 -1.93
CA ARG A 92 10.49 9.18 -0.87
C ARG A 92 9.92 10.56 -0.58
N GLU A 93 9.61 11.35 -1.61
CA GLU A 93 9.11 12.72 -1.42
C GLU A 93 7.72 12.74 -0.79
N VAL A 94 6.86 11.78 -1.13
CA VAL A 94 5.54 11.63 -0.52
C VAL A 94 5.68 11.21 0.95
N LEU A 95 6.52 10.21 1.24
CA LEU A 95 6.79 9.77 2.61
C LEU A 95 7.37 10.91 3.45
N ASN A 96 8.41 11.59 2.96
CA ASN A 96 9.04 12.71 3.66
C ASN A 96 8.04 13.83 3.93
N THR A 97 7.19 14.16 2.96
CA THR A 97 6.16 15.19 3.14
C THR A 97 5.20 14.82 4.26
N ILE A 98 4.75 13.56 4.32
CA ILE A 98 3.90 13.06 5.42
C ILE A 98 4.64 13.15 6.75
N LEU A 99 5.87 12.64 6.83
CA LEU A 99 6.65 12.60 8.07
C LEU A 99 7.03 13.99 8.58
N ILE A 100 7.40 14.93 7.71
CA ILE A 100 7.73 16.32 8.09
C ILE A 100 6.50 17.01 8.67
N ASN A 101 5.34 16.91 8.01
CA ASN A 101 4.14 17.57 8.50
C ASN A 101 3.69 16.97 9.83
N LEU A 102 3.74 15.65 9.99
CA LEU A 102 3.45 15.01 11.27
C LEU A 102 4.49 15.35 12.34
N SER A 103 5.77 15.47 11.97
CA SER A 103 6.86 15.91 12.86
C SER A 103 6.56 17.28 13.46
N ASP A 104 6.25 18.24 12.59
CA ASP A 104 5.93 19.61 12.98
C ASP A 104 4.66 19.67 13.85
N TYR A 105 3.64 18.87 13.54
CA TYR A 105 2.38 18.85 14.30
C TYR A 105 2.55 18.24 15.68
N ARG A 106 3.44 17.24 15.81
CA ARG A 106 3.71 16.54 17.07
C ARG A 106 4.90 17.12 17.83
N ASN A 107 5.55 18.16 17.30
CA ASN A 107 6.76 18.77 17.86
C ASN A 107 7.87 17.73 18.12
N VAL A 108 8.13 16.87 17.14
CA VAL A 108 9.15 15.81 17.20
C VAL A 108 9.80 15.68 15.83
N ASP A 109 11.13 15.69 15.76
CA ASP A 109 11.83 15.55 14.48
C ASP A 109 11.99 14.06 14.12
N ILE A 110 11.02 13.51 13.37
CA ILE A 110 11.03 12.09 13.00
C ILE A 110 12.21 11.81 12.08
N LEU A 111 12.39 12.59 11.02
CA LEU A 111 13.37 12.30 9.98
C LEU A 111 14.82 12.36 10.51
N ALA A 112 15.15 13.33 11.36
CA ALA A 112 16.51 13.42 11.90
C ALA A 112 16.84 12.31 12.91
N ASN A 113 15.83 11.77 13.61
CA ASN A 113 16.03 10.78 14.67
C ASN A 113 15.69 9.34 14.25
N MET A 114 15.15 9.15 13.05
CA MET A 114 14.76 7.85 12.51
C MET A 114 15.99 7.08 12.01
N SER A 115 16.17 5.88 12.56
CA SER A 115 17.28 4.97 12.22
C SER A 115 16.86 3.87 11.25
N GLN A 116 15.59 3.47 11.31
CA GLN A 116 15.01 2.45 10.44
C GLN A 116 13.53 2.73 10.28
N PHE A 117 12.96 2.35 9.14
CA PHE A 117 11.52 2.36 8.92
C PHE A 117 11.05 1.19 8.05
N GLY A 118 9.73 1.06 7.96
CA GLY A 118 9.03 0.15 7.08
C GLY A 118 7.57 0.58 6.96
N VAL A 119 6.88 0.06 5.95
CA VAL A 119 5.47 0.36 5.71
C VAL A 119 4.69 -0.94 5.61
N PHE A 120 3.70 -1.07 6.46
CA PHE A 120 2.98 -2.31 6.70
C PHE A 120 1.48 -2.11 6.52
N ILE A 121 0.83 -3.10 5.93
CA ILE A 121 -0.59 -3.31 6.11
C ILE A 121 -0.83 -3.72 7.57
N SER A 122 -1.68 -2.97 8.26
CA SER A 122 -2.05 -3.22 9.66
C SER A 122 -3.50 -3.67 9.84
N CYS A 123 -4.33 -3.62 8.80
CA CYS A 123 -5.74 -3.97 8.92
C CYS A 123 -5.97 -5.50 8.86
N ARG A 124 -6.98 -5.96 9.62
CA ARG A 124 -7.38 -7.38 9.70
C ARG A 124 -8.03 -7.91 8.42
N ASP A 125 -8.28 -7.04 7.45
CA ASP A 125 -8.76 -7.46 6.13
C ASP A 125 -7.67 -8.20 5.33
N PHE A 126 -6.42 -8.16 5.78
CA PHE A 126 -5.30 -8.96 5.29
C PHE A 126 -4.86 -9.96 6.36
N ARG A 127 -4.40 -11.15 5.96
CA ARG A 127 -3.87 -12.12 6.93
C ARG A 127 -2.62 -11.56 7.61
N SER A 128 -1.75 -10.91 6.84
CA SER A 128 -0.54 -10.28 7.39
C SER A 128 -0.84 -9.15 8.37
N GLY A 129 -1.86 -8.33 8.14
CA GLY A 129 -2.29 -7.30 9.09
C GLY A 129 -2.86 -7.88 10.39
N THR A 130 -3.37 -9.12 10.37
CA THR A 130 -3.81 -9.80 11.61
C THR A 130 -2.64 -10.10 12.55
N ASN A 131 -1.45 -10.37 12.01
CA ASN A 131 -0.25 -10.68 12.80
C ASN A 131 0.57 -9.44 13.17
N PHE A 132 0.37 -8.30 12.47
CA PHE A 132 1.11 -7.05 12.69
C PHE A 132 1.18 -6.64 14.17
N ALA A 133 0.04 -6.72 14.84
CA ALA A 133 -0.16 -6.43 16.26
C ALA A 133 0.77 -7.26 17.17
N VAL A 134 0.90 -8.56 16.86
CA VAL A 134 1.69 -9.52 17.63
C VAL A 134 3.19 -9.36 17.33
N GLU A 135 3.54 -9.11 16.07
CA GLU A 135 4.93 -9.05 15.62
C GLU A 135 5.64 -7.73 15.99
N HIS A 136 4.92 -6.61 15.99
CA HIS A 136 5.54 -5.29 16.13
C HIS A 136 5.13 -4.52 17.39
N ASN A 137 3.84 -4.55 17.76
CA ASN A 137 3.27 -3.82 18.90
C ASN A 137 3.90 -2.44 19.20
N PRO A 138 3.95 -1.50 18.24
CA PRO A 138 4.64 -0.22 18.43
C PRO A 138 3.93 0.70 19.42
N TYR A 139 4.67 1.69 19.94
CA TYR A 139 4.05 2.89 20.53
C TYR A 139 3.40 3.73 19.43
N LEU A 140 2.22 4.27 19.68
CA LEU A 140 1.53 5.14 18.72
C LEU A 140 2.06 6.57 18.84
N LEU A 141 2.69 7.09 17.79
CA LEU A 141 3.24 8.44 17.82
C LEU A 141 2.10 9.46 18.01
N GLY A 142 2.29 10.38 18.96
CA GLY A 142 1.29 11.41 19.29
C GLY A 142 0.21 10.95 20.26
N HIS A 143 0.31 9.74 20.81
CA HIS A 143 -0.55 9.23 21.87
C HIS A 143 0.30 8.69 23.02
N GLU A 144 0.37 9.46 24.12
CA GLU A 144 1.27 9.17 25.25
C GLU A 144 1.09 7.75 25.80
N ASN A 145 2.18 6.97 25.80
CA ASN A 145 2.26 5.62 26.35
C ASN A 145 1.22 4.60 25.82
N VAL A 146 0.65 4.84 24.63
CA VAL A 146 -0.30 3.91 24.02
C VAL A 146 0.45 2.93 23.11
N PHE A 147 0.39 1.65 23.44
CA PHE A 147 0.82 0.56 22.57
C PHE A 147 -0.29 0.15 21.61
N TYR A 148 0.07 -0.27 20.41
CA TYR A 148 -0.90 -0.75 19.41
C TYR A 148 -1.86 -1.82 19.96
N ASN A 149 -1.35 -2.81 20.70
CA ASN A 149 -2.17 -3.92 21.23
C ASN A 149 -3.16 -3.49 22.31
N SER A 150 -2.87 -2.44 23.08
CA SER A 150 -3.79 -1.99 24.14
C SER A 150 -5.08 -1.40 23.58
N VAL A 151 -5.06 -0.99 22.30
CA VAL A 151 -6.19 -0.36 21.60
C VAL A 151 -6.54 -1.06 20.29
N TYR A 152 -6.10 -2.32 20.12
CA TYR A 152 -6.27 -3.12 18.89
C TYR A 152 -7.71 -3.08 18.33
N ASN A 153 -8.72 -3.17 19.19
CA ASN A 153 -10.12 -3.18 18.74
C ASN A 153 -10.54 -1.90 18.01
N SER A 154 -9.92 -0.77 18.34
CA SER A 154 -10.12 0.52 17.70
C SER A 154 -9.28 0.69 16.43
N LEU A 155 -8.26 -0.15 16.23
CA LEU A 155 -7.25 -0.03 15.19
C LEU A 155 -7.24 -1.15 14.15
N LYS A 156 -7.96 -2.24 14.40
CA LYS A 156 -7.96 -3.44 13.55
C LYS A 156 -8.39 -3.21 12.10
N PHE A 157 -8.87 -2.01 11.77
CA PHE A 157 -9.24 -1.59 10.41
C PHE A 157 -8.42 -0.40 9.89
N ALA A 158 -7.38 0.04 10.61
CA ALA A 158 -6.41 0.99 10.10
C ALA A 158 -5.59 0.31 9.00
N ASP A 159 -5.67 0.84 7.77
CA ASP A 159 -5.13 0.19 6.59
C ASP A 159 -3.61 0.04 6.64
N LEU A 160 -2.90 1.15 6.89
CA LEU A 160 -1.44 1.20 6.88
C LEU A 160 -0.85 1.65 8.22
N CYS A 161 0.33 1.15 8.52
CA CYS A 161 1.21 1.64 9.56
C CYS A 161 2.58 1.99 8.95
N ILE A 162 3.01 3.24 9.11
CA ILE A 162 4.42 3.60 8.95
C ILE A 162 5.10 3.29 10.28
N LEU A 163 5.93 2.26 10.28
CA LEU A 163 6.64 1.76 11.44
C LEU A 163 8.08 2.26 11.40
N PHE A 164 8.62 2.80 12.49
CA PHE A 164 9.99 3.31 12.51
C PHE A 164 10.63 3.24 13.89
N ARG A 165 11.96 3.16 13.89
CA ARG A 165 12.79 3.22 15.10
C ARG A 165 13.40 4.60 15.27
N MET A 166 13.11 5.23 16.40
CA MET A 166 13.59 6.57 16.72
C MET A 166 14.20 6.63 18.11
N ARG A 167 15.28 7.40 18.26
CA ARG A 167 15.81 7.74 19.60
C ARG A 167 15.05 8.95 20.14
N THR A 168 14.43 8.80 21.31
CA THR A 168 13.69 9.88 21.98
C THR A 168 14.54 10.67 22.98
N ASN A 169 15.72 10.17 23.35
CA ASN A 169 16.68 10.85 24.21
C ASN A 169 18.11 10.48 23.75
N PRO A 170 19.06 11.44 23.69
CA PRO A 170 20.47 11.16 23.40
C PRO A 170 21.10 10.04 24.25
N ASN A 171 20.66 9.87 25.50
CA ASN A 171 21.19 8.89 26.45
C ASN A 171 20.54 7.50 26.35
N GLN A 172 19.59 7.31 25.42
CA GLN A 172 18.88 6.04 25.28
C GLN A 172 19.71 5.05 24.47
N GLU A 173 20.03 3.90 25.07
CA GLU A 173 20.87 2.86 24.44
C GLU A 173 20.23 2.26 23.18
N SER A 174 18.90 2.08 23.17
CA SER A 174 18.16 1.45 22.07
C SER A 174 17.05 2.35 21.54
N ALA A 175 16.90 2.46 20.23
CA ALA A 175 15.80 3.21 19.60
C ALA A 175 14.43 2.58 19.92
N THR A 176 13.45 3.41 20.27
CA THR A 176 12.06 3.01 20.51
C THR A 176 11.35 2.77 19.18
N LEU A 177 10.48 1.76 19.13
CA LEU A 177 9.65 1.46 17.96
C LEU A 177 8.33 2.25 18.03
N PHE A 178 8.09 3.07 17.02
CA PHE A 178 6.88 3.87 16.87
C PHE A 178 6.10 3.51 15.61
N GLY A 179 4.79 3.69 15.68
CA GLY A 179 3.86 3.51 14.57
C GLY A 179 3.02 4.77 14.36
N ILE A 180 2.84 5.14 13.10
CA ILE A 180 1.85 6.13 12.66
C ILE A 180 0.86 5.39 11.78
N LEU A 181 -0.42 5.49 12.12
CA LEU A 181 -1.49 4.78 11.43
C LEU A 181 -2.19 5.68 10.44
N GLY A 182 -2.60 5.10 9.32
CA GLY A 182 -3.32 5.81 8.28
C GLY A 182 -4.31 4.96 7.48
N GLU A 183 -5.12 5.68 6.72
CA GLU A 183 -6.19 5.13 5.88
C GLU A 183 -5.81 5.22 4.41
N VAL A 184 -6.32 4.28 3.61
CA VAL A 184 -6.10 4.26 2.16
C VAL A 184 -7.42 4.20 1.41
N GLU A 185 -7.65 5.16 0.53
CA GLU A 185 -8.86 5.20 -0.31
C GLU A 185 -8.50 5.33 -1.80
N GLY A 186 -8.45 4.19 -2.48
CA GLY A 186 -8.08 4.14 -3.89
C GLY A 186 -9.22 4.40 -4.87
N ASN A 187 -10.47 4.23 -4.43
CA ASN A 187 -11.65 4.54 -5.25
C ASN A 187 -12.29 5.89 -4.88
N ASN A 188 -12.19 6.31 -3.62
CA ASN A 188 -12.91 7.45 -3.08
C ASN A 188 -11.98 8.40 -2.31
N GLY A 189 -10.79 8.72 -2.84
CA GLY A 189 -9.81 9.56 -2.13
C GLY A 189 -10.34 10.91 -1.67
N GLN A 190 -11.35 11.46 -2.34
CA GLN A 190 -12.02 12.71 -1.91
C GLN A 190 -12.73 12.59 -0.56
N ASP A 191 -13.13 11.38 -0.13
CA ASP A 191 -13.74 11.17 1.19
C ASP A 191 -12.74 11.47 2.31
N LEU A 192 -11.44 11.25 2.09
CA LEU A 192 -10.37 11.60 3.05
C LEU A 192 -10.33 13.10 3.34
N LYS A 193 -10.84 13.96 2.44
CA LYS A 193 -10.90 15.42 2.66
C LYS A 193 -12.07 15.84 3.57
N ARG A 194 -13.00 14.92 3.87
CA ARG A 194 -14.20 15.23 4.65
C ARG A 194 -13.96 14.95 6.13
N PRO A 195 -14.16 15.93 7.04
CA PRO A 195 -14.06 15.69 8.49
C PRO A 195 -14.92 14.52 8.99
N ALA A 196 -16.10 14.32 8.40
CA ALA A 196 -17.02 13.24 8.74
C ALA A 196 -16.50 11.83 8.39
N PHE A 197 -15.55 11.70 7.46
CA PHE A 197 -14.89 10.42 7.20
C PHE A 197 -14.10 9.99 8.44
N TRP A 198 -13.24 10.88 8.93
CA TRP A 198 -12.37 10.65 10.08
C TRP A 198 -13.11 10.45 11.39
N GLY A 199 -14.21 11.19 11.61
CA GLY A 199 -15.04 11.03 12.80
C GLY A 199 -15.60 9.62 12.98
N ARG A 200 -15.66 8.80 11.92
CA ARG A 200 -16.10 7.39 11.98
C ARG A 200 -14.97 6.39 12.16
N LYS A 201 -13.71 6.79 11.95
CA LYS A 201 -12.55 5.89 11.92
C LYS A 201 -11.83 5.83 13.28
N GLY A 202 -11.77 6.95 14.00
CA GLY A 202 -11.33 7.01 15.39
C GLY A 202 -9.99 7.71 15.62
N LEU A 203 -9.69 7.91 16.91
CA LEU A 203 -8.68 8.84 17.44
C LEU A 203 -7.26 8.68 16.89
N TYR A 204 -6.83 7.44 16.69
CA TYR A 204 -5.42 7.08 16.57
C TYR A 204 -4.85 7.21 15.15
N LEU A 205 -5.70 7.47 14.16
CA LEU A 205 -5.26 7.66 12.78
C LEU A 205 -4.68 9.06 12.62
N SER A 206 -3.58 9.19 11.90
CA SER A 206 -2.87 10.46 11.73
C SER A 206 -2.79 10.93 10.29
N PHE A 207 -2.87 10.01 9.31
CA PHE A 207 -2.79 10.37 7.90
C PHE A 207 -3.74 9.55 7.02
N GLY A 208 -3.96 10.03 5.80
CA GLY A 208 -4.67 9.30 4.75
C GLY A 208 -3.96 9.44 3.41
N ILE A 209 -3.99 8.39 2.60
CA ILE A 209 -3.50 8.40 1.22
C ILE A 209 -4.62 7.95 0.30
N GLY A 210 -4.94 8.76 -0.71
CA GLY A 210 -6.03 8.41 -1.62
C GLY A 210 -5.73 8.73 -3.07
N VAL A 211 -6.56 8.19 -3.94
CA VAL A 211 -6.58 8.54 -5.36
C VAL A 211 -7.85 9.34 -5.63
N ASN A 212 -7.69 10.50 -6.26
CA ASN A 212 -8.81 11.25 -6.77
C ASN A 212 -9.31 10.59 -8.06
N PRO A 213 -10.53 10.04 -8.10
CA PRO A 213 -11.09 9.54 -9.36
C PRO A 213 -11.28 10.73 -10.32
N LYS A 214 -11.07 10.50 -11.63
CA LYS A 214 -11.28 11.53 -12.66
C LYS A 214 -12.59 12.28 -12.40
N PRO A 215 -12.58 13.62 -12.31
CA PRO A 215 -13.81 14.40 -12.30
C PRO A 215 -14.57 14.09 -13.59
N LYS A 216 -15.79 13.55 -13.49
CA LYS A 216 -16.67 13.42 -14.67
C LYS A 216 -17.06 14.83 -15.10
N GLY A 217 -16.42 15.34 -16.15
CA GLY A 217 -16.88 16.53 -16.88
C GLY A 217 -16.53 17.90 -16.29
N GLU A 218 -15.64 18.00 -15.31
CA GLU A 218 -15.21 19.32 -14.80
C GLU A 218 -14.02 19.89 -15.59
N LYS A 219 -14.14 21.18 -15.97
CA LYS A 219 -13.02 21.96 -16.48
C LYS A 219 -12.05 22.21 -15.32
N ARG A 220 -10.89 21.56 -15.37
CA ARG A 220 -9.84 21.70 -14.34
C ARG A 220 -9.39 23.16 -14.23
N SER A 221 -9.16 23.62 -13.00
CA SER A 221 -8.42 24.85 -12.77
C SER A 221 -6.95 24.62 -13.17
N ASN A 222 -6.33 25.58 -13.85
CA ASN A 222 -4.94 25.50 -14.35
C ASN A 222 -3.86 25.42 -13.24
N GLN A 223 -4.23 25.23 -11.97
CA GLN A 223 -3.29 25.30 -10.83
C GLN A 223 -2.58 23.98 -10.52
N PHE A 224 -3.10 22.82 -10.96
CA PHE A 224 -2.52 21.50 -10.66
C PHE A 224 -2.17 20.75 -11.96
N GLN A 225 -0.96 20.21 -12.03
CA GLN A 225 -0.54 19.40 -13.19
C GLN A 225 -1.13 17.99 -13.08
N LEU A 226 -1.37 17.36 -14.23
CA LEU A 226 -1.97 16.02 -14.36
C LEU A 226 -1.24 14.92 -13.55
N ASN A 227 0.02 15.14 -13.18
CA ASN A 227 0.88 14.13 -12.55
C ASN A 227 1.26 14.49 -11.10
N ASP A 228 0.48 15.33 -10.42
CA ASP A 228 0.78 15.82 -9.08
C ASP A 228 0.15 14.94 -7.97
N CYS A 229 0.82 14.87 -6.83
CA CYS A 229 0.22 14.47 -5.56
C CYS A 229 -0.01 15.72 -4.72
N THR A 230 -1.22 15.91 -4.21
CA THR A 230 -1.57 17.07 -3.37
C THR A 230 -1.69 16.66 -1.91
N CYS A 231 -1.07 17.42 -1.01
CA CYS A 231 -1.08 17.17 0.42
C CYS A 231 -1.73 18.33 1.16
N GLN A 232 -2.57 18.04 2.15
CA GLN A 232 -3.21 19.06 2.98
C GLN A 232 -3.64 18.52 4.35
N TRP A 233 -3.85 19.41 5.30
CA TRP A 233 -4.45 19.08 6.59
C TRP A 233 -5.97 19.07 6.51
N VAL A 234 -6.59 18.12 7.21
CA VAL A 234 -8.04 18.02 7.38
C VAL A 234 -8.36 18.14 8.86
N ASN A 235 -9.19 19.12 9.21
CA ASN A 235 -9.66 19.31 10.59
C ASN A 235 -10.78 18.31 10.90
N ALA A 236 -10.47 17.23 11.61
CA ALA A 236 -11.44 16.24 12.07
C ALA A 236 -11.80 16.45 13.55
N ALA A 237 -12.87 15.79 14.01
CA ALA A 237 -13.39 15.94 15.38
C ALA A 237 -12.36 15.56 16.46
N ASP A 238 -11.43 14.67 16.13
CA ASP A 238 -10.42 14.08 17.00
C ASP A 238 -9.00 14.60 16.72
N GLY A 239 -8.88 15.69 15.96
CA GLY A 239 -7.63 16.36 15.62
C GLY A 239 -7.37 16.48 14.13
N TYR A 240 -6.24 17.07 13.78
CA TYR A 240 -5.86 17.26 12.39
C TYR A 240 -5.28 15.97 11.80
N LYS A 241 -5.72 15.65 10.57
CA LYS A 241 -5.25 14.49 9.80
C LYS A 241 -4.54 14.97 8.55
N PHE A 242 -3.37 14.42 8.26
CA PHE A 242 -2.61 14.81 7.08
C PHE A 242 -2.99 13.93 5.89
N VAL A 243 -3.44 14.51 4.78
CA VAL A 243 -4.00 13.76 3.66
C VAL A 243 -3.21 14.02 2.39
N ALA A 244 -2.70 12.95 1.77
CA ALA A 244 -2.05 12.96 0.47
C ALA A 244 -2.99 12.35 -0.59
N ILE A 245 -3.21 13.05 -1.69
CA ILE A 245 -4.11 12.65 -2.77
C ILE A 245 -3.35 12.65 -4.10
N PHE A 246 -3.21 11.47 -4.68
CA PHE A 246 -2.75 11.30 -6.05
C PHE A 246 -3.87 11.64 -7.02
N GLU A 247 -3.58 12.43 -8.05
CA GLU A 247 -4.51 12.58 -9.16
C GLU A 247 -4.61 11.29 -9.99
N SER A 248 -5.75 11.05 -10.62
CA SER A 248 -5.99 9.84 -11.42
C SER A 248 -5.02 9.64 -12.59
N GLU A 249 -4.40 10.71 -13.07
CA GLU A 249 -3.40 10.70 -14.14
C GLU A 249 -1.96 10.68 -13.63
N HIS A 250 -1.78 10.57 -12.30
CA HIS A 250 -0.46 10.36 -11.74
C HIS A 250 0.12 9.03 -12.22
N HIS A 251 1.37 9.03 -12.68
CA HIS A 251 2.04 7.88 -13.29
C HIS A 251 1.97 6.61 -12.41
N LEU A 252 2.20 6.73 -11.10
CA LEU A 252 2.00 5.61 -10.15
C LEU A 252 0.61 4.98 -10.27
N VAL A 253 -0.44 5.78 -10.42
CA VAL A 253 -1.82 5.32 -10.51
C VAL A 253 -2.11 4.72 -11.89
N THR A 254 -1.72 5.42 -12.97
CA THR A 254 -1.97 4.94 -14.33
C THR A 254 -1.22 3.65 -14.63
N ASP A 255 0.05 3.57 -14.22
CA ASP A 255 0.89 2.40 -14.46
C ASP A 255 0.40 1.21 -13.63
N TYR A 256 -0.12 1.46 -12.42
CA TYR A 256 -0.76 0.41 -11.63
C TYR A 256 -2.03 -0.14 -12.30
N LEU A 257 -2.86 0.74 -12.86
CA LEU A 257 -4.04 0.32 -13.63
C LEU A 257 -3.65 -0.45 -14.91
N ASP A 258 -2.56 -0.08 -15.56
CA ASP A 258 -2.02 -0.79 -16.72
C ASP A 258 -1.45 -2.16 -16.33
N ALA A 259 -0.79 -2.28 -15.17
CA ALA A 259 -0.34 -3.56 -14.62
C ALA A 259 -1.54 -4.48 -14.30
N ILE A 260 -2.61 -3.94 -13.71
CA ILE A 260 -3.88 -4.66 -13.49
C ILE A 260 -4.45 -5.14 -14.84
N GLY A 261 -4.51 -4.28 -15.85
CA GLY A 261 -4.98 -4.64 -17.20
C GLY A 261 -4.10 -5.70 -17.87
N THR A 262 -2.79 -5.69 -17.58
CA THR A 262 -1.86 -6.70 -18.09
C THR A 262 -2.11 -8.06 -17.43
N ILE A 263 -2.35 -8.10 -16.11
CA ILE A 263 -2.75 -9.34 -15.43
C ILE A 263 -4.13 -9.83 -15.92
N GLU A 264 -5.08 -8.93 -16.15
CA GLU A 264 -6.37 -9.26 -16.77
C GLU A 264 -6.18 -9.94 -18.14
N HIS A 265 -5.27 -9.40 -18.95
CA HIS A 265 -4.92 -9.96 -20.26
C HIS A 265 -4.31 -11.35 -20.14
N LEU A 266 -3.36 -11.55 -19.23
CA LEU A 266 -2.77 -12.86 -18.96
C LEU A 266 -3.81 -13.88 -18.47
N ASN A 267 -4.75 -13.46 -17.62
CA ASN A 267 -5.83 -14.32 -17.13
C ASN A 267 -6.76 -14.76 -18.27
N LYS A 268 -7.01 -13.90 -19.25
CA LYS A 268 -7.91 -14.18 -20.37
C LYS A 268 -7.27 -15.03 -21.46
N PHE A 269 -6.00 -14.76 -21.80
CA PHE A 269 -5.34 -15.34 -22.96
C PHE A 269 -4.21 -16.32 -22.61
N GLY A 270 -3.88 -16.45 -21.33
CA GLY A 270 -2.81 -17.29 -20.81
C GLY A 270 -1.45 -16.61 -20.78
N PRO A 271 -0.49 -17.18 -20.01
CA PRO A 271 0.85 -16.61 -19.79
C PRO A 271 1.70 -16.59 -21.06
N ASN A 272 1.34 -17.34 -22.11
CA ASN A 272 2.12 -17.40 -23.34
C ASN A 272 1.68 -16.40 -24.40
N HIS A 273 0.61 -15.64 -24.16
CA HIS A 273 0.13 -14.66 -25.13
C HIS A 273 1.20 -13.58 -25.39
N PRO A 274 1.43 -13.17 -26.65
CA PRO A 274 2.42 -12.15 -26.97
C PRO A 274 2.01 -10.77 -26.43
N PHE A 275 3.02 -9.97 -26.07
CA PHE A 275 2.93 -8.54 -25.77
C PHE A 275 3.87 -7.77 -26.69
N LEU A 276 3.70 -6.44 -26.76
CA LEU A 276 4.59 -5.57 -27.54
C LEU A 276 6.05 -5.74 -27.12
N THR A 277 6.94 -5.82 -28.10
CA THR A 277 8.39 -6.01 -27.92
C THR A 277 9.01 -4.96 -26.99
N HIS A 278 8.46 -3.74 -26.99
CA HIS A 278 8.93 -2.58 -26.22
C HIS A 278 8.07 -2.28 -24.98
N TYR A 279 7.36 -3.27 -24.44
CA TYR A 279 6.61 -3.07 -23.20
C TYR A 279 7.55 -2.67 -22.04
N PRO A 280 7.35 -1.53 -21.36
CA PRO A 280 8.29 -1.01 -20.35
C PRO A 280 8.56 -2.01 -19.21
N ALA A 281 7.58 -2.84 -18.87
CA ALA A 281 7.69 -3.82 -17.80
C ALA A 281 8.14 -5.21 -18.26
N ARG A 282 8.64 -5.38 -19.49
CA ARG A 282 8.86 -6.70 -20.12
C ARG A 282 9.62 -7.68 -19.25
N HIS A 283 10.70 -7.25 -18.60
CA HIS A 283 11.51 -8.13 -17.75
C HIS A 283 10.70 -8.68 -16.57
N ILE A 284 10.01 -7.80 -15.85
CA ILE A 284 9.15 -8.16 -14.72
C ILE A 284 7.95 -8.99 -15.17
N LEU A 285 7.35 -8.65 -16.30
CA LEU A 285 6.25 -9.41 -16.88
C LEU A 285 6.68 -10.85 -17.22
N ASN A 286 7.89 -11.05 -17.73
CA ASN A 286 8.40 -12.40 -17.99
C ASN A 286 8.51 -13.22 -16.70
N ILE A 287 8.93 -12.62 -15.58
CA ILE A 287 8.95 -13.30 -14.27
C ILE A 287 7.54 -13.73 -13.86
N VAL A 288 6.54 -12.85 -14.04
CA VAL A 288 5.13 -13.19 -13.77
C VAL A 288 4.67 -14.36 -14.65
N ARG A 289 5.04 -14.38 -15.93
CA ARG A 289 4.70 -15.44 -16.88
C ARG A 289 5.37 -16.77 -16.53
N ASP A 290 6.66 -16.74 -16.19
CA ASP A 290 7.44 -17.92 -15.80
C ASP A 290 6.99 -18.48 -14.44
N GLY A 291 6.46 -17.63 -13.57
CA GLY A 291 5.88 -18.01 -12.28
C GLY A 291 4.42 -18.48 -12.34
N TRP A 292 3.77 -18.48 -13.51
CA TRP A 292 2.32 -18.72 -13.62
C TRP A 292 1.86 -20.07 -13.05
N ASP A 293 2.71 -21.08 -13.20
CA ASP A 293 2.48 -22.46 -12.76
C ASP A 293 3.19 -22.79 -11.45
N LYS A 294 3.99 -21.85 -10.91
CA LYS A 294 4.65 -22.00 -9.62
C LYS A 294 3.70 -21.64 -8.48
N SER A 295 4.05 -22.09 -7.27
CA SER A 295 3.37 -21.62 -6.07
C SER A 295 3.52 -20.11 -5.96
N VAL A 296 2.44 -19.41 -5.66
CA VAL A 296 2.37 -17.94 -5.73
C VAL A 296 3.28 -17.26 -4.71
N ASP A 297 3.54 -17.89 -3.56
CA ASP A 297 4.51 -17.42 -2.58
C ASP A 297 5.95 -17.39 -3.14
N ILE A 298 6.29 -18.33 -4.04
CA ILE A 298 7.58 -18.33 -4.75
C ILE A 298 7.61 -17.15 -5.73
N LEU A 299 6.54 -16.92 -6.47
CA LEU A 299 6.45 -15.79 -7.40
C LEU A 299 6.54 -14.43 -6.68
N ILE A 300 5.82 -14.25 -5.57
CA ILE A 300 5.93 -13.06 -4.73
C ILE A 300 7.38 -12.90 -4.23
N THR A 301 8.00 -13.98 -3.74
CA THR A 301 9.40 -13.96 -3.30
C THR A 301 10.35 -13.57 -4.44
N GLU A 302 10.15 -14.08 -5.66
CA GLU A 302 10.94 -13.74 -6.84
C GLU A 302 10.78 -12.26 -7.23
N LEU A 303 9.55 -11.73 -7.23
CA LEU A 303 9.28 -10.31 -7.53
C LEU A 303 9.87 -9.38 -6.48
N ARG A 304 9.76 -9.73 -5.18
CA ARG A 304 10.32 -8.94 -4.07
C ARG A 304 11.83 -8.75 -4.17
N ARG A 305 12.57 -9.66 -4.82
CA ARG A 305 14.02 -9.53 -5.05
C ARG A 305 14.41 -8.39 -5.99
N TYR A 306 13.46 -7.91 -6.81
CA TYR A 306 13.68 -6.78 -7.70
C TYR A 306 13.33 -5.43 -7.06
N LEU A 307 12.68 -5.43 -5.90
CA LEU A 307 12.38 -4.19 -5.19
C LEU A 307 13.68 -3.55 -4.71
N ALA A 308 13.75 -2.22 -4.84
CA ALA A 308 14.88 -1.41 -4.41
C ALA A 308 14.43 -0.43 -3.31
N PRO A 309 14.19 -0.92 -2.07
CA PRO A 309 13.79 -0.06 -0.98
C PRO A 309 14.95 0.87 -0.56
N ASN A 310 14.61 2.02 -0.01
CA ASN A 310 15.54 2.95 0.62
C ASN A 310 16.37 2.23 1.71
N GLU A 311 17.62 2.61 1.89
CA GLU A 311 18.51 1.99 2.88
C GLU A 311 17.95 2.03 4.32
N LEU A 312 17.24 3.10 4.68
CA LEU A 312 16.59 3.21 5.99
C LEU A 312 15.34 2.32 6.10
N ALA A 313 14.75 1.85 4.99
CA ALA A 313 13.55 1.00 4.95
C ALA A 313 13.84 -0.47 5.37
N SER A 314 14.75 -0.67 6.32
CA SER A 314 15.26 -1.98 6.75
C SER A 314 14.30 -2.76 7.65
N LEU A 315 13.22 -2.16 8.15
CA LEU A 315 12.12 -2.92 8.78
C LEU A 315 11.25 -3.62 7.72
N GLY A 316 11.26 -3.11 6.48
CA GLY A 316 10.56 -3.70 5.34
C GLY A 316 9.04 -3.56 5.40
N THR A 317 8.36 -4.57 4.87
CA THR A 317 6.89 -4.67 4.84
C THR A 317 6.46 -6.05 5.33
N ASN A 318 5.15 -6.32 5.33
CA ASN A 318 4.58 -7.58 5.79
C ASN A 318 5.28 -8.80 5.17
N PRO A 319 5.59 -9.84 5.97
CA PRO A 319 6.20 -11.06 5.45
C PRO A 319 5.24 -11.83 4.54
N VAL A 320 5.78 -12.60 3.60
CA VAL A 320 4.98 -13.57 2.82
C VAL A 320 4.64 -14.74 3.73
N ILE A 321 3.39 -14.80 4.21
CA ILE A 321 2.93 -15.89 5.07
C ILE A 321 2.61 -17.10 4.19
N PRO A 322 3.35 -18.23 4.30
CA PRO A 322 3.10 -19.40 3.46
C PRO A 322 1.66 -19.89 3.57
N PHE A 323 1.12 -20.39 2.46
CA PHE A 323 -0.22 -20.96 2.46
C PHE A 323 -0.16 -22.36 3.07
N ILE A 324 -0.79 -22.53 4.22
CA ILE A 324 -0.99 -23.84 4.83
C ILE A 324 -2.44 -24.26 4.51
N PRO A 325 -2.67 -25.26 3.64
CA PRO A 325 -4.01 -25.74 3.38
C PRO A 325 -4.66 -26.19 4.68
N SER A 326 -5.81 -25.60 5.05
CA SER A 326 -6.55 -26.09 6.19
C SER A 326 -7.18 -27.42 5.82
N PHE A 327 -6.59 -28.53 6.27
CA PHE A 327 -7.20 -29.85 6.24
C PHE A 327 -8.32 -29.90 7.30
N LYS A 328 -9.45 -29.26 7.02
CA LYS A 328 -10.67 -29.60 7.74
C LYS A 328 -11.24 -30.86 7.08
N HIS A 329 -11.14 -31.96 7.81
CA HIS A 329 -11.73 -33.26 7.53
C HIS A 329 -13.26 -33.20 7.54
#